data_AF-A0A7X3Z7R9-F1
#
_entry.id   AF-A0A7X3Z7R9-F1
#
_cell.length_a   1.000
_cell.length_b   1.000
_cell.length_c   1.000
_cell.angle_alpha   90.00
_cell.angle_beta   90.00
_cell.angle_gamma   90.00
#
_symmetry.space_group_name_H-M   'P 1'
#
loop_
_entity.id
_entity.type
_entity.pdbx_description
1 polymer ?
#
loop_
_entity_poly.entity_id
_entity_poly.type
_entity_poly.pdbx_seq_one_letter_code
_entity_poly.pdbx_strand_id
1 'polypeptide(L)'
;MMPALLDRYITCVLRFRWLVLALASLAMLAAAAGLPGLTVSGSYRVLFGADNPHLLAVDAVQDTYSASRTALIAVAPRDGSVFTRETLGAVEELTEGAWLTPHSVRVTSLTNYFHSEAIEDELTIEPLVEDAMSLSDAELDRVQAIALNEPELVGLLVAADGRVGALIIDFILS
;
A
#
# COMPACT_ATOMS: atom_id res chain seq x y z
N MET A 1 55.75 31.54 14.74
CA MET A 1 56.17 30.15 15.01
C MET A 1 55.32 29.08 14.31
N MET A 2 54.22 29.45 13.63
CA MET A 2 53.34 28.54 12.88
C MET A 2 53.75 28.17 11.42
N PRO A 3 54.51 28.98 10.65
CA PRO A 3 54.78 28.67 9.24
C PRO A 3 55.77 27.50 9.07
N ALA A 4 56.78 27.41 9.94
CA ALA A 4 57.79 26.36 9.87
C ALA A 4 57.23 24.93 10.08
N LEU A 5 56.11 24.79 10.80
CA LEU A 5 55.45 23.50 11.02
C LEU A 5 54.66 23.06 9.78
N LEU A 6 54.00 24.01 9.10
CA LEU A 6 53.27 23.75 7.86
C LEU A 6 54.23 23.40 6.72
N ASP A 7 55.33 24.14 6.57
CA ASP A 7 56.34 23.89 5.55
C ASP A 7 56.99 22.50 5.73
N ARG A 8 57.25 22.11 7.00
CA ARG A 8 57.79 20.78 7.33
C ARG A 8 56.78 19.66 7.08
N TYR A 9 55.49 19.89 7.35
CA TYR A 9 54.42 18.95 7.02
C TYR A 9 54.27 18.76 5.51
N ILE A 10 54.20 19.85 4.74
CA ILE A 10 54.08 19.83 3.27
C ILE A 10 55.28 19.10 2.65
N THR A 11 56.50 19.40 3.10
CA THR A 11 57.71 18.74 2.59
C THR A 11 57.71 17.23 2.90
N CYS A 12 57.21 16.84 4.08
CA CYS A 12 57.07 15.44 4.47
C CYS A 12 56.04 14.70 3.58
N VAL A 13 54.87 15.31 3.37
CA VAL A 13 53.81 14.78 2.49
C VAL A 13 54.30 14.65 1.05
N LEU A 14 55.04 15.64 0.53
CA LEU A 14 55.59 15.61 -0.82
C LEU A 14 56.73 14.60 -0.98
N ARG A 15 57.53 14.36 0.06
CA ARG A 15 58.60 13.35 0.07
C ARG A 15 58.04 11.93 0.03
N PHE A 16 56.96 11.68 0.77
CA PHE A 16 56.30 10.36 0.87
C PHE A 16 55.00 10.28 0.06
N ARG A 17 54.88 11.05 -1.03
CA ARG A 17 53.63 11.22 -1.80
C ARG A 17 52.91 9.91 -2.14
N TRP A 18 53.66 8.87 -2.51
CA TRP A 18 53.08 7.56 -2.83
C TRP A 18 52.53 6.82 -1.62
N LEU A 19 53.18 6.94 -0.46
CA LEU A 19 52.72 6.36 0.80
C LEU A 19 51.46 7.08 1.28
N VAL A 20 51.42 8.41 1.19
CA VAL A 20 50.24 9.21 1.53
C VAL A 20 49.06 8.88 0.62
N LEU A 21 49.28 8.77 -0.70
CA LEU A 21 48.24 8.37 -1.64
C LEU A 21 47.73 6.95 -1.38
N ALA A 22 48.62 6.00 -1.10
CA ALA A 22 48.25 4.64 -0.77
C ALA A 22 47.41 4.58 0.53
N LEU A 23 47.82 5.32 1.56
CA LEU A 23 47.12 5.36 2.84
C LEU A 23 45.75 6.05 2.72
N ALA A 24 45.66 7.15 1.97
CA ALA A 24 44.38 7.83 1.71
C ALA A 24 43.43 6.95 0.89
N SER A 25 43.96 6.25 -0.12
CA SER A 25 43.17 5.29 -0.93
C SER A 25 42.68 4.13 -0.07
N LEU A 26 43.54 3.58 0.80
CA LEU A 26 43.17 2.52 1.72
C LEU A 26 42.10 2.97 2.73
N ALA A 27 42.22 4.19 3.26
CA ALA A 27 41.21 4.78 4.14
C ALA A 27 39.87 4.98 3.42
N MET A 28 39.90 5.41 2.16
CA MET A 28 38.71 5.55 1.33
C MET A 28 38.05 4.20 1.03
N LEU A 29 38.84 3.16 0.71
CA LEU A 29 38.34 1.80 0.51
C LEU A 29 37.76 1.20 1.80
N ALA A 30 38.40 1.46 2.95
CA ALA A 30 37.89 1.02 4.25
C ALA A 30 36.55 1.69 4.61
N ALA A 31 36.38 2.99 4.31
CA ALA A 31 35.09 3.67 4.45
C ALA A 31 34.05 3.13 3.47
N ALA A 32 34.45 2.85 2.22
CA ALA A 32 33.57 2.29 1.18
C ALA A 32 33.15 0.84 1.47
N ALA A 33 33.91 0.09 2.26
CA ALA A 33 33.56 -1.27 2.68
C ALA A 33 32.24 -1.33 3.48
N GLY A 34 31.79 -0.20 4.05
CA GLY A 34 30.49 -0.09 4.71
C GLY A 34 29.29 0.12 3.78
N LEU A 35 29.50 0.42 2.48
CA LEU A 35 28.43 0.68 1.52
C LEU A 35 27.44 -0.50 1.36
N PRO A 36 27.87 -1.77 1.30
CA PRO A 36 26.95 -2.90 1.17
C PRO A 36 26.03 -3.09 2.40
N GLY A 37 26.39 -2.53 3.56
CA GLY A 37 25.59 -2.59 4.77
C GLY A 37 24.57 -1.46 4.91
N LEU A 38 24.51 -0.52 3.95
CA LEU A 38 23.55 0.56 3.97
C LEU A 38 22.15 0.02 3.69
N THR A 39 21.27 0.15 4.69
CA THR A 39 19.85 -0.14 4.56
C THR A 39 19.09 1.17 4.40
N VAL A 40 18.23 1.24 3.39
CA VAL A 40 17.29 2.35 3.23
C VAL A 40 16.02 1.98 3.98
N SER A 41 15.74 2.68 5.08
CA SER A 41 14.47 2.51 5.79
C SER A 41 13.46 3.55 5.30
N GLY A 42 12.34 3.09 4.74
CA GLY A 42 11.20 3.94 4.34
C GLY A 42 10.22 4.21 5.47
N SER A 43 10.52 3.76 6.69
CA SER A 43 9.61 3.94 7.82
C SER A 43 9.78 5.31 8.46
N TYR A 44 8.68 6.03 8.64
CA TYR A 44 8.64 7.29 9.39
C TYR A 44 9.17 7.12 10.83
N ARG A 45 9.14 5.88 11.36
CA ARG A 45 9.62 5.54 12.72
C ARG A 45 11.09 5.89 12.93
N VAL A 46 11.91 5.88 11.87
CA VAL A 46 13.35 6.22 11.95
C VAL A 46 13.58 7.71 12.24
N LEU A 47 12.58 8.57 11.99
CA LEU A 47 12.64 9.99 12.30
C LEU A 47 12.47 10.28 13.80
N PHE A 48 12.09 9.27 14.58
CA PHE A 48 11.84 9.39 16.01
C PHE A 48 12.82 8.50 16.80
N GLY A 49 13.33 9.00 17.92
CA GLY A 49 14.13 8.18 18.83
C GLY A 49 13.29 7.05 19.43
N ALA A 50 13.94 5.93 19.79
CA ALA A 50 13.26 4.75 20.35
C ALA A 50 12.43 5.08 21.61
N ASP A 51 12.82 6.10 22.38
CA ASP A 51 12.14 6.53 23.60
C ASP A 51 11.07 7.62 23.37
N ASN A 52 10.64 7.85 22.12
CA ASN A 52 9.66 8.89 21.85
C ASN A 52 8.28 8.49 22.42
N PRO A 53 7.70 9.28 23.35
CA PRO A 53 6.46 8.93 24.01
C PRO A 53 5.25 8.88 23.05
N HIS A 54 5.29 9.61 21.93
CA HIS A 54 4.24 9.58 20.91
C HIS A 54 4.33 8.33 20.03
N LEU A 55 5.54 7.85 19.71
CA LEU A 55 5.68 6.55 19.03
C LEU A 55 5.17 5.42 19.91
N LEU A 56 5.56 5.40 21.19
CA LEU A 56 5.14 4.37 22.14
C LEU A 56 3.62 4.34 22.33
N ALA A 57 2.96 5.50 22.31
CA ALA A 57 1.50 5.57 22.36
C ALA A 57 0.84 5.01 21.08
N VAL A 58 1.42 5.26 19.91
CA VAL A 58 0.96 4.68 18.63
C VAL A 58 1.18 3.17 18.62
N ASP A 59 2.35 2.69 19.05
CA ASP A 59 2.67 1.27 19.14
C ASP A 59 1.73 0.55 20.11
N ALA A 60 1.45 1.12 21.28
CA ALA A 60 0.51 0.54 22.25
C ALA A 60 -0.91 0.38 21.67
N VAL A 61 -1.38 1.34 20.86
CA VAL A 61 -2.66 1.24 20.16
C VAL A 61 -2.61 0.17 19.08
N GLN A 62 -1.54 0.11 18.29
CA GLN A 62 -1.37 -0.89 17.23
C GLN A 62 -1.24 -2.32 17.78
N ASP A 63 -0.55 -2.51 18.90
CA ASP A 63 -0.40 -3.80 19.57
C ASP A 63 -1.71 -4.26 20.22
N THR A 64 -2.51 -3.32 20.74
CA THR A 64 -3.80 -3.64 21.37
C THR A 64 -4.88 -3.96 20.35
N TYR A 65 -4.89 -3.30 19.20
CA TYR A 65 -5.96 -3.43 18.19
C TYR A 65 -5.58 -4.28 16.98
N SER A 66 -4.37 -4.86 16.94
CA SER A 66 -3.73 -5.46 15.76
C SER A 66 -3.63 -4.45 14.61
N ALA A 67 -2.43 -4.24 14.07
CA ALA A 67 -2.29 -3.43 12.86
C ALA A 67 -2.97 -4.17 11.70
N SER A 68 -4.21 -3.81 11.38
CA SER A 68 -4.92 -4.34 10.21
C SER A 68 -4.07 -4.05 8.98
N ARG A 69 -3.55 -5.10 8.35
CA ARG A 69 -2.87 -4.94 7.06
C ARG A 69 -3.93 -5.07 6.00
N THR A 70 -4.06 -4.06 5.17
CA THR A 70 -5.07 -4.03 4.11
C THR A 70 -4.36 -4.06 2.76
N ALA A 71 -4.77 -4.97 1.88
CA ALA A 71 -4.40 -4.94 0.47
C ALA A 71 -5.56 -4.39 -0.35
N LEU A 72 -5.26 -3.47 -1.27
CA LEU A 72 -6.22 -2.97 -2.24
C LEU A 72 -5.82 -3.46 -3.63
N ILE A 73 -6.76 -4.09 -4.32
CA ILE A 73 -6.63 -4.56 -5.70
C ILE A 73 -7.51 -3.68 -6.56
N ALA A 74 -6.92 -2.92 -7.48
CA ALA A 74 -7.65 -2.10 -8.44
C ALA A 74 -7.88 -2.87 -9.74
N VAL A 75 -9.12 -2.85 -10.24
CA VAL A 75 -9.55 -3.49 -11.47
C VAL A 75 -9.95 -2.39 -12.46
N ALA A 76 -9.17 -2.25 -13.54
CA ALA A 76 -9.40 -1.28 -14.60
C ALA A 76 -9.62 -2.01 -15.93
N PRO A 77 -10.87 -2.25 -16.34
CA PRO A 77 -11.18 -2.90 -17.61
C PRO A 77 -10.77 -2.03 -18.80
N ARG A 78 -10.39 -2.68 -19.91
CA ARG A 78 -10.02 -1.99 -21.16
C ARG A 78 -11.21 -1.27 -21.79
N ASP A 79 -12.41 -1.77 -21.51
CA ASP A 79 -13.67 -1.37 -22.12
C ASP A 79 -14.23 -0.11 -21.46
N GLY A 80 -13.56 0.38 -20.42
CA GLY A 80 -13.74 1.72 -19.86
C GLY A 80 -14.87 1.86 -18.85
N SER A 81 -15.59 0.79 -18.49
CA SER A 81 -16.56 0.79 -17.39
C SER A 81 -16.45 -0.52 -16.61
N VAL A 82 -16.55 -0.44 -15.29
CA VAL A 82 -16.56 -1.62 -14.42
C VAL A 82 -17.94 -2.26 -14.30
N PHE A 83 -18.98 -1.57 -14.75
CA PHE A 83 -20.37 -2.03 -14.74
C PHE A 83 -20.68 -2.87 -15.99
N THR A 84 -19.81 -3.82 -16.30
CA THR A 84 -20.05 -4.83 -17.35
C THR A 84 -20.12 -6.21 -16.71
N ARG A 85 -20.88 -7.13 -17.31
CA ARG A 85 -21.02 -8.52 -16.83
C ARG A 85 -19.66 -9.17 -16.61
N GLU A 86 -18.77 -8.99 -17.58
CA GLU A 86 -17.44 -9.58 -17.58
C GLU A 86 -16.57 -9.01 -16.45
N THR A 87 -16.64 -7.70 -16.22
CA THR A 87 -15.84 -7.06 -15.17
C THR A 87 -16.39 -7.38 -13.79
N LEU A 88 -17.70 -7.28 -13.59
CA LEU A 88 -18.34 -7.60 -12.33
C LEU A 88 -18.18 -9.09 -11.99
N GLY A 89 -18.30 -9.98 -12.97
CA GLY A 89 -18.06 -11.42 -12.78
C GLY A 89 -16.60 -11.72 -12.42
N ALA A 90 -15.65 -11.02 -13.03
CA ALA A 90 -14.24 -11.12 -12.63
C ALA A 90 -14.02 -10.58 -11.20
N VAL A 91 -14.72 -9.53 -10.78
CA VAL A 91 -14.67 -9.01 -9.41
C VAL A 91 -15.28 -10.02 -8.43
N GLU A 92 -16.41 -10.66 -8.75
CA GLU A 92 -16.98 -11.76 -7.94
C GLU A 92 -15.99 -12.90 -7.76
N GLU A 93 -15.37 -13.38 -8.85
CA GLU A 93 -14.39 -14.46 -8.79
C GLU A 93 -13.15 -14.08 -7.96
N LEU A 94 -12.66 -12.84 -8.10
CA LEU A 94 -11.58 -12.30 -7.29
C LEU A 94 -11.96 -12.20 -5.81
N THR A 95 -13.21 -11.82 -5.50
CA THR A 95 -13.73 -11.77 -4.14
C THR A 95 -13.74 -13.14 -3.48
N GLU A 96 -14.25 -14.15 -4.18
CA GLU A 96 -14.23 -15.54 -3.70
C GLU A 96 -12.80 -16.06 -3.51
N GLY A 97 -11.90 -15.79 -4.45
CA GLY A 97 -10.49 -16.17 -4.33
C GLY A 97 -9.78 -15.44 -3.18
N ALA A 98 -10.10 -14.17 -2.93
CA ALA A 98 -9.52 -13.38 -1.84
C ALA A 98 -9.90 -13.92 -0.46
N TRP A 99 -11.11 -14.49 -0.30
CA TRP A 99 -11.52 -15.13 0.96
C TRP A 99 -10.66 -16.36 1.30
N LEU A 100 -10.13 -17.06 0.29
CA LEU A 100 -9.26 -18.22 0.47
C LEU A 100 -7.81 -17.86 0.80
N THR A 101 -7.45 -16.59 0.78
CA THR A 101 -6.08 -16.15 1.04
C THR A 101 -5.74 -16.30 2.53
N PRO A 102 -4.54 -16.83 2.89
CA PRO A 102 -4.14 -16.98 4.29
C PRO A 102 -4.22 -15.66 5.05
N HIS A 103 -4.70 -15.72 6.30
CA HIS A 103 -4.88 -14.58 7.20
C HIS A 103 -5.91 -13.53 6.74
N SER A 104 -6.65 -13.77 5.65
CA SER A 104 -7.79 -12.94 5.24
C SER A 104 -8.90 -13.04 6.29
N VAL A 105 -9.41 -11.91 6.75
CA VAL A 105 -10.52 -11.86 7.73
C VAL A 105 -11.75 -11.15 7.19
N ARG A 106 -11.57 -10.26 6.21
CA ARG A 106 -12.66 -9.58 5.54
C ARG A 106 -12.25 -9.22 4.11
N VAL A 107 -13.14 -9.50 3.18
CA VAL A 107 -13.01 -9.05 1.79
C VAL A 107 -14.20 -8.17 1.47
N THR A 108 -13.93 -6.98 0.93
CA THR A 108 -14.95 -6.02 0.52
C THR A 108 -14.69 -5.60 -0.92
N SER A 109 -15.73 -5.63 -1.73
CA SER A 109 -15.69 -5.39 -3.18
C SER A 109 -16.98 -4.70 -3.60
N LEU A 110 -17.00 -4.23 -4.85
CA LEU A 110 -18.22 -3.63 -5.42
C LEU A 110 -19.40 -4.63 -5.46
N THR A 111 -19.13 -5.92 -5.65
CA THR A 111 -20.18 -6.93 -5.87
C THR A 111 -20.79 -7.40 -4.56
N ASN A 112 -19.98 -7.65 -3.53
CA ASN A 112 -20.44 -8.09 -2.21
C ASN A 112 -20.82 -6.95 -1.24
N TYR A 113 -21.00 -5.73 -1.74
CA TYR A 113 -21.55 -4.64 -0.93
C TYR A 113 -23.02 -4.92 -0.64
N PHE A 114 -23.40 -5.02 0.64
CA PHE A 114 -24.80 -5.23 1.00
C PHE A 114 -25.60 -3.94 0.82
N HIS A 115 -26.50 -3.96 -0.15
CA HIS A 115 -27.47 -2.90 -0.35
C HIS A 115 -28.81 -3.35 0.22
N SER A 116 -29.46 -2.47 0.97
CA SER A 116 -30.78 -2.74 1.52
C SER A 116 -31.82 -1.89 0.82
N GLU A 117 -32.77 -2.54 0.19
CA GLU A 117 -33.92 -1.89 -0.44
C GLU A 117 -35.21 -2.44 0.18
N ALA A 118 -36.18 -1.55 0.35
CA ALA A 118 -37.53 -1.93 0.74
C ALA A 118 -38.39 -2.02 -0.52
N ILE A 119 -38.83 -3.24 -0.85
CA ILE A 119 -39.77 -3.47 -1.94
C ILE A 119 -41.13 -3.76 -1.32
N GLU A 120 -42.07 -2.83 -1.51
CA GLU A 120 -43.39 -2.83 -0.87
C GLU A 120 -43.29 -2.79 0.68
N ASP A 121 -43.45 -3.94 1.35
CA ASP A 121 -43.36 -4.11 2.82
C ASP A 121 -42.24 -5.08 3.22
N GLU A 122 -41.43 -5.56 2.27
CA GLU A 122 -40.33 -6.50 2.51
C GLU A 122 -38.98 -5.77 2.42
N LEU A 123 -38.15 -5.95 3.46
CA LEU A 123 -36.78 -5.44 3.49
C LEU A 123 -35.85 -6.56 3.04
N THR A 124 -35.23 -6.38 1.88
CA THR A 124 -34.23 -7.33 1.36
C THR A 124 -32.83 -6.77 1.62
N ILE A 125 -31.93 -7.62 2.11
CA ILE A 125 -30.50 -7.31 2.30
C ILE A 125 -29.72 -8.34 1.50
N GLU A 126 -29.22 -7.92 0.36
CA GLU A 126 -28.51 -8.79 -0.59
C GLU A 126 -27.23 -8.09 -1.07
N PRO A 127 -26.25 -8.85 -1.58
CA PRO A 127 -25.15 -8.28 -2.34
C PRO A 127 -25.65 -7.38 -3.47
N LEU A 128 -24.94 -6.29 -3.74
CA LEU A 128 -25.26 -5.36 -4.81
C LEU A 128 -25.25 -6.05 -6.18
N VAL A 129 -24.38 -7.05 -6.32
CA VAL A 129 -24.29 -7.91 -7.50
C VAL A 129 -24.19 -9.36 -7.04
N GLU A 130 -25.05 -10.20 -7.61
CA GLU A 130 -24.99 -11.65 -7.49
C GLU A 130 -25.16 -12.25 -8.90
N ASP A 131 -24.30 -13.21 -9.24
CA ASP A 131 -24.24 -13.85 -10.56
C ASP A 131 -24.15 -12.82 -11.70
N ALA A 132 -23.08 -12.01 -11.68
CA ALA A 132 -22.89 -10.88 -12.59
C ALA A 132 -23.06 -11.23 -14.08
N MET A 133 -22.80 -12.48 -14.46
CA MET A 133 -22.90 -12.96 -15.83
C MET A 133 -24.35 -13.11 -16.32
N SER A 134 -25.33 -13.23 -15.41
CA SER A 134 -26.74 -13.36 -15.76
C SER A 134 -27.51 -12.04 -15.73
N LEU A 135 -26.90 -10.95 -15.25
CA LEU A 135 -27.53 -9.62 -15.19
C LEU A 135 -27.96 -9.10 -16.57
N SER A 136 -29.17 -8.56 -16.64
CA SER A 136 -29.66 -7.78 -17.79
C SER A 136 -29.02 -6.39 -17.86
N ASP A 137 -29.10 -5.75 -19.02
CA ASP A 137 -28.58 -4.39 -19.18
C ASP A 137 -29.27 -3.39 -18.23
N ALA A 138 -30.56 -3.59 -17.95
CA ALA A 138 -31.30 -2.75 -17.00
C ALA A 138 -30.84 -2.95 -15.54
N GLU A 139 -30.44 -4.16 -15.17
CA GLU A 139 -29.89 -4.44 -13.85
C GLU A 139 -28.48 -3.86 -13.71
N LEU A 140 -27.65 -3.90 -14.76
CA LEU A 140 -26.35 -3.25 -14.78
C LEU A 140 -26.46 -1.73 -14.61
N ASP A 141 -27.41 -1.09 -15.29
CA ASP A 141 -27.70 0.34 -15.14
C ASP A 141 -28.14 0.67 -13.70
N ARG A 142 -28.96 -0.21 -13.08
CA ARG A 142 -29.37 -0.06 -11.68
C ARG A 142 -28.18 -0.19 -10.73
N VAL A 143 -27.34 -1.20 -10.90
CA VAL A 143 -26.11 -1.40 -10.11
C VAL A 143 -25.20 -0.18 -10.23
N GLN A 144 -25.01 0.34 -11.44
CA GLN A 144 -24.23 1.55 -11.67
C GLN A 144 -24.81 2.75 -10.94
N ALA A 145 -26.13 2.95 -11.03
CA ALA A 145 -26.80 4.05 -10.37
C ALA A 145 -26.68 3.97 -8.84
N ILE A 146 -26.85 2.79 -8.25
CA ILE A 146 -26.67 2.59 -6.81
C ILE A 146 -25.22 2.85 -6.42
N ALA A 147 -24.27 2.19 -7.10
CA ALA A 147 -22.85 2.28 -6.79
C ALA A 147 -22.28 3.71 -6.86
N LEU A 148 -22.73 4.51 -7.83
CA LEU A 148 -22.25 5.88 -8.02
C LEU A 148 -22.99 6.91 -7.14
N ASN A 149 -24.15 6.57 -6.61
CA ASN A 149 -24.89 7.44 -5.68
C ASN A 149 -24.57 7.14 -4.21
N GLU A 150 -23.98 6.00 -3.90
CA GLU A 150 -23.54 5.66 -2.54
C GLU A 150 -22.19 6.31 -2.20
N PRO A 151 -22.14 7.30 -1.29
CA PRO A 151 -20.91 8.02 -0.96
C PRO A 151 -19.82 7.12 -0.35
N GLU A 152 -20.21 6.00 0.25
CA GLU A 152 -19.29 5.04 0.85
C GLU A 152 -18.57 4.18 -0.19
N LEU A 153 -19.14 4.04 -1.40
CA LEU A 153 -18.56 3.27 -2.50
C LEU A 153 -17.65 4.13 -3.37
N VAL A 154 -18.08 5.37 -3.66
CA VAL A 154 -17.33 6.28 -4.53
C VAL A 154 -16.02 6.72 -3.87
N GLY A 155 -14.91 6.48 -4.55
CA GLY A 155 -13.56 6.78 -4.08
C GLY A 155 -12.95 5.69 -3.19
N LEU A 156 -13.73 4.67 -2.80
CA LEU A 156 -13.26 3.52 -2.04
C LEU A 156 -13.25 2.24 -2.88
N LEU A 157 -14.40 1.85 -3.44
CA LEU A 157 -14.59 0.62 -4.22
C LEU A 157 -14.87 0.89 -5.70
N VAL A 158 -15.27 2.11 -6.05
CA VAL A 158 -15.45 2.52 -7.45
C VAL A 158 -14.98 3.96 -7.64
N ALA A 159 -14.31 4.24 -8.76
CA ALA A 159 -13.96 5.59 -9.15
C ALA A 159 -15.22 6.39 -9.50
N ALA A 160 -15.19 7.71 -9.28
CA ALA A 160 -16.34 8.58 -9.57
C ALA A 160 -16.75 8.60 -11.05
N ASP A 161 -15.85 8.18 -11.95
CA ASP A 161 -16.12 8.03 -13.38
C ASP A 161 -16.58 6.62 -13.77
N GLY A 162 -16.70 5.70 -12.81
CA GLY A 162 -17.13 4.30 -13.02
C GLY A 162 -16.12 3.43 -13.77
N ARG A 163 -14.90 3.91 -14.00
CA ARG A 163 -13.91 3.23 -14.86
C ARG A 163 -13.00 2.26 -14.13
N VAL A 164 -12.89 2.41 -12.82
CA VAL A 164 -12.01 1.61 -11.98
C VAL A 164 -12.80 1.13 -10.77
N GLY A 165 -12.67 -0.16 -10.49
CA GLY A 165 -13.25 -0.83 -9.34
C GLY A 165 -12.12 -1.21 -8.41
N ALA A 166 -12.44 -1.44 -7.15
CA ALA A 166 -11.47 -1.92 -6.19
C ALA A 166 -12.05 -3.04 -5.33
N LEU A 167 -11.14 -3.89 -4.88
CA LEU A 167 -11.37 -4.91 -3.89
C LEU A 167 -10.37 -4.70 -2.75
N ILE A 168 -10.87 -4.76 -1.53
CA ILE A 168 -10.13 -4.52 -0.30
C ILE A 168 -10.10 -5.83 0.49
N ILE A 169 -8.91 -6.25 0.90
CA ILE A 169 -8.68 -7.44 1.72
C ILE A 169 -8.05 -6.98 3.02
N ASP A 170 -8.72 -7.25 4.14
CA ASP A 170 -8.19 -7.04 5.48
C ASP A 170 -7.55 -8.33 6.00
N PHE A 171 -6.32 -8.22 6.48
CA PHE A 171 -5.54 -9.31 7.05
C PHE A 171 -5.30 -9.09 8.53
N ILE A 172 -5.40 -10.17 9.31
CA ILE A 172 -4.96 -10.23 10.71
C ILE A 172 -3.82 -11.24 10.80
N LEU A 173 -2.63 -10.73 11.05
CA LEU A 173 -1.43 -11.55 11.28
C LEU A 173 -1.24 -11.66 12.79
N SER A 174 -1.55 -12.85 13.32
CA SER A 174 -1.28 -13.27 14.70
C SER A 174 0.19 -13.55 14.94
#